data_AF-A0A233S781-F1
#
_entry.id   AF-A0A233S781-F1
#
_cell.length_a   1.000
_cell.length_b   1.000
_cell.length_c   1.000
_cell.angle_alpha   90.00
_cell.angle_beta   90.00
_cell.angle_gamma   90.00
#
_symmetry.space_group_name_H-M   'P 1'
#
loop_
_entity.id
_entity.type
_entity.pdbx_description
1 polymer ?
#
loop_
_entity_poly.entity_id
_entity_poly.type
_entity_poly.pdbx_seq_one_letter_code
_entity_poly.pdbx_strand_id
1 'polypeptide(L)'
;MGSGGLELPPGDESHEGNSTDVPPGAVSLARPMDATGSIGPELEWDADAWLEVRTRAQRAGRAYIWLNLVEQRLRAVVAAVLRPIYEPVHGDEWVVAAAGPAGQEWVQRAVAVREVSRRKGYVLDPADDNVLSFLRLPQLRELMVQHWPCFEPYFDERRDLELALDELEVTRNVVSRNRALSGAVLDQAERASARLLEMLGAGGDVPSARRLPVDAVEDLVGDRYADVVAVHPDRVRLMRQFPAEDIFGRARRLDAIGIGLNLLVQNFSGRRLVRLAESGCRVRLLFLNPASSAVKRRERELGMKRGELSRSVEMNILHMRRVRSRLRDPGAFEIQVYDETPRFTAYLVDGDGADGIAVVQSYLRGARGMESPVLVLRNGSKLVKSDDVLEAGLFPTYREEFELAWADSRPVS
;
A
#
# COMPACT_ATOMS: atom_id res chain seq x y z
N MET A 1 57.63 -33.18 -19.77
CA MET A 1 56.45 -33.63 -19.02
C MET A 1 55.31 -32.66 -19.35
N GLY A 2 54.32 -32.88 -20.19
CA GLY A 2 53.91 -33.94 -21.10
C GLY A 2 52.69 -33.33 -21.80
N SER A 3 52.81 -33.07 -23.10
CA SER A 3 51.69 -32.70 -23.98
C SER A 3 51.15 -34.02 -24.53
N GLY A 4 49.85 -34.26 -24.40
CA GLY A 4 49.23 -35.53 -24.75
C GLY A 4 47.88 -35.29 -25.41
N GLY A 5 47.91 -35.03 -26.72
CA GLY A 5 46.79 -35.32 -27.60
C GLY A 5 46.59 -36.83 -27.65
N LEU A 6 45.33 -37.26 -27.74
CA LEU A 6 44.97 -38.65 -28.02
C LEU A 6 44.23 -38.70 -29.35
N GLU A 7 44.98 -39.21 -30.32
CA GLU A 7 44.56 -39.70 -31.63
C GLU A 7 43.70 -40.97 -31.50
N LEU A 8 42.93 -41.20 -32.56
CA LEU A 8 42.04 -42.33 -32.82
C LEU A 8 42.84 -43.64 -33.06
N PRO A 9 42.27 -44.81 -32.74
CA PRO A 9 42.77 -46.09 -33.26
C PRO A 9 42.20 -46.42 -34.66
N PRO A 10 42.87 -47.31 -35.42
CA PRO A 10 42.90 -47.30 -36.88
C PRO A 10 41.83 -48.18 -37.52
N GLY A 11 41.60 -47.94 -38.82
CA GLY A 11 40.86 -48.84 -39.71
C GLY A 11 41.79 -49.70 -40.55
N ASP A 12 41.29 -50.86 -40.94
CA ASP A 12 41.53 -51.63 -42.18
C ASP A 12 40.67 -52.92 -42.03
N GLU A 13 39.94 -53.46 -43.00
CA GLU A 13 40.20 -53.59 -44.44
C GLU A 13 38.89 -53.66 -45.27
N SER A 14 39.03 -53.15 -46.48
CA SER A 14 38.25 -53.24 -47.72
C SER A 14 37.46 -54.51 -48.03
N HIS A 15 36.29 -54.34 -48.69
CA HIS A 15 36.11 -54.84 -50.05
C HIS A 15 35.05 -54.07 -50.86
N GLU A 16 35.44 -53.75 -52.09
CA GLU A 16 34.76 -52.97 -53.13
C GLU A 16 33.49 -53.62 -53.69
N GLY A 17 32.58 -52.80 -54.24
CA GLY A 17 31.46 -53.27 -55.05
C GLY A 17 30.45 -52.19 -55.45
N ASN A 18 30.77 -51.48 -56.54
CA ASN A 18 30.01 -50.46 -57.25
C ASN A 18 28.54 -50.85 -57.59
N SER A 19 27.53 -49.98 -57.36
CA SER A 19 26.53 -49.57 -58.38
C SER A 19 25.42 -48.62 -57.88
N THR A 20 25.43 -47.39 -58.41
CA THR A 20 24.30 -46.57 -58.92
C THR A 20 23.11 -46.17 -58.00
N ASP A 21 23.08 -44.85 -57.73
CA ASP A 21 21.94 -43.91 -57.70
C ASP A 21 20.66 -44.19 -56.86
N VAL A 22 20.56 -43.51 -55.71
CA VAL A 22 19.31 -42.99 -55.12
C VAL A 22 19.62 -41.63 -54.44
N PRO A 23 18.84 -40.54 -54.66
CA PRO A 23 19.25 -39.19 -54.26
C PRO A 23 19.09 -38.93 -52.74
N PRO A 24 19.81 -37.92 -52.20
CA PRO A 24 19.84 -37.63 -50.78
C PRO A 24 18.62 -36.78 -50.39
N GLY A 25 17.84 -37.24 -49.40
CA GLY A 25 16.80 -36.40 -48.80
C GLY A 25 15.51 -37.15 -48.49
N ALA A 26 15.54 -37.99 -47.46
CA ALA A 26 14.32 -38.39 -46.76
C ALA A 26 14.65 -38.64 -45.29
N VAL A 27 14.88 -37.55 -44.54
CA VAL A 27 14.67 -37.60 -43.09
C VAL A 27 13.18 -37.87 -42.92
N SER A 28 12.82 -39.03 -42.35
CA SER A 28 11.45 -39.27 -41.91
C SER A 28 11.08 -38.20 -40.89
N LEU A 29 10.42 -37.14 -41.35
CA LEU A 29 9.68 -36.24 -40.49
C LEU A 29 8.60 -37.10 -39.83
N ALA A 30 8.82 -37.44 -38.56
CA ALA A 30 7.76 -37.93 -37.70
C ALA A 30 6.56 -37.00 -37.92
N ARG A 31 5.43 -37.60 -38.30
CA ARG A 31 4.17 -36.87 -38.50
C ARG A 31 3.94 -35.97 -37.28
N PRO A 32 3.56 -34.70 -37.48
CA PRO A 32 3.10 -33.90 -36.36
C PRO A 32 1.87 -34.61 -35.80
N MET A 33 2.02 -35.19 -34.61
CA MET A 33 0.88 -35.58 -33.79
C MET A 33 -0.04 -34.36 -33.71
N ASP A 34 -1.31 -34.60 -34.01
CA ASP A 34 -2.40 -33.65 -34.10
C ASP A 34 -2.23 -32.44 -33.19
N ALA A 35 -1.66 -31.37 -33.75
CA ALA A 35 -1.57 -30.06 -33.14
C ALA A 35 -2.91 -29.35 -33.29
N THR A 36 -3.95 -29.91 -32.68
CA THR A 36 -5.23 -29.24 -32.41
C THR A 36 -5.34 -28.97 -30.91
N GLY A 37 -4.54 -28.02 -30.45
CA GLY A 37 -5.09 -26.91 -29.66
C GLY A 37 -5.27 -27.04 -28.15
N SER A 38 -4.64 -27.99 -27.46
CA SER A 38 -4.44 -27.85 -26.01
C SER A 38 -2.99 -28.10 -25.60
N ILE A 39 -2.37 -27.06 -25.07
CA ILE A 39 -1.17 -27.17 -24.26
C ILE A 39 -1.54 -28.13 -23.11
N GLY A 40 -0.88 -29.29 -22.99
CA GLY A 40 -1.30 -30.37 -22.09
C GLY A 40 -1.33 -29.96 -20.60
N PRO A 41 -2.06 -30.72 -19.74
CA PRO A 41 -2.22 -30.42 -18.31
C PRO A 41 -0.91 -30.43 -17.51
N GLU A 42 0.16 -30.99 -18.06
CA GLU A 42 1.52 -30.98 -17.50
C GLU A 42 2.18 -29.58 -17.50
N LEU A 43 1.60 -28.63 -18.24
CA LEU A 43 2.07 -27.24 -18.32
C LEU A 43 1.21 -26.28 -17.48
N GLU A 44 0.17 -26.77 -16.82
CA GLU A 44 -0.61 -25.98 -15.86
C GLU A 44 0.18 -25.84 -14.55
N TRP A 45 0.24 -24.60 -14.04
CA TRP A 45 0.79 -24.40 -12.70
C TRP A 45 -0.18 -24.98 -11.67
N ASP A 46 0.35 -25.83 -10.80
CA ASP A 46 -0.35 -26.22 -9.58
C ASP A 46 -0.45 -25.03 -8.61
N ALA A 47 -1.17 -25.24 -7.49
CA ALA A 47 -1.42 -24.18 -6.52
C ALA A 47 -0.12 -23.63 -5.88
N ASP A 48 0.89 -24.47 -5.71
CA ASP A 48 2.16 -24.10 -5.08
C ASP A 48 3.04 -23.31 -6.06
N ALA A 49 3.09 -23.73 -7.32
CA ALA A 49 3.73 -22.99 -8.40
C ALA A 49 3.08 -21.62 -8.60
N TRP A 50 1.74 -21.55 -8.58
CA TRP A 50 1.00 -20.28 -8.61
C TRP A 50 1.35 -19.38 -7.43
N LEU A 51 1.39 -19.94 -6.22
CA LEU A 51 1.72 -19.20 -5.00
C LEU A 51 3.15 -18.64 -5.06
N GLU A 52 4.10 -19.44 -5.53
CA GLU A 52 5.49 -19.05 -5.66
C GLU A 52 5.67 -17.93 -6.69
N VAL A 53 5.13 -18.09 -7.90
CA VAL A 53 5.23 -17.07 -8.96
C VAL A 53 4.56 -15.78 -8.52
N ARG A 54 3.37 -15.87 -7.92
CA ARG A 54 2.67 -14.70 -7.37
C ARG A 54 3.52 -13.98 -6.32
N THR A 55 4.13 -14.72 -5.40
CA THR A 55 5.00 -14.13 -4.37
C THR A 55 6.20 -13.42 -4.99
N ARG A 56 6.85 -14.04 -6.00
CA ARG A 56 7.98 -13.44 -6.72
C ARG A 56 7.58 -12.17 -7.46
N ALA A 57 6.45 -12.21 -8.18
CA ALA A 57 5.91 -11.07 -8.92
C ALA A 57 5.51 -9.92 -7.99
N GLN A 58 4.86 -10.21 -6.86
CA GLN A 58 4.50 -9.21 -5.84
C GLN A 58 5.72 -8.49 -5.29
N ARG A 59 6.77 -9.21 -4.92
CA ARG A 59 8.00 -8.59 -4.40
C ARG A 59 8.70 -7.73 -5.46
N ALA A 60 8.84 -8.24 -6.68
CA ALA A 60 9.45 -7.49 -7.78
C ALA A 60 8.67 -6.22 -8.13
N GLY A 61 7.35 -6.33 -8.27
CA GLY A 61 6.47 -5.19 -8.55
C GLY A 61 6.52 -4.14 -7.44
N ARG A 62 6.46 -4.56 -6.18
CA ARG A 62 6.52 -3.67 -5.02
C ARG A 62 7.85 -2.91 -4.93
N ALA A 63 8.99 -3.59 -5.12
CA ALA A 63 10.30 -2.94 -5.17
C ALA A 63 10.38 -1.92 -6.32
N TYR A 64 9.83 -2.26 -7.49
CA TYR A 64 9.81 -1.34 -8.64
C TYR A 64 8.99 -0.08 -8.37
N ILE A 65 7.82 -0.21 -7.72
CA ILE A 65 6.99 0.94 -7.38
C ILE A 65 7.73 1.90 -6.43
N TRP A 66 8.36 1.38 -5.37
CA TRP A 66 9.15 2.20 -4.45
C TRP A 66 10.31 2.93 -5.15
N LEU A 67 11.07 2.22 -5.99
CA LEU A 67 12.15 2.84 -6.76
C LEU A 67 11.62 3.92 -7.71
N ASN A 68 10.51 3.66 -8.40
CA ASN A 68 9.89 4.63 -9.30
C ASN A 68 9.40 5.86 -8.52
N LEU A 69 8.75 5.69 -7.37
CA LEU A 69 8.30 6.79 -6.52
C LEU A 69 9.44 7.74 -6.15
N VAL A 70 10.58 7.18 -5.73
CA VAL A 70 11.76 7.99 -5.40
C VAL A 70 12.30 8.71 -6.63
N GLU A 71 12.44 8.01 -7.77
CA GLU A 71 12.92 8.64 -9.00
C GLU A 71 12.00 9.79 -9.46
N GLN A 72 10.67 9.61 -9.40
CA GLN A 72 9.72 10.68 -9.73
C GLN A 72 9.82 11.85 -8.77
N ARG A 73 9.94 11.59 -7.46
CA ARG A 73 10.11 12.66 -6.46
C ARG A 73 11.42 13.43 -6.69
N LEU A 74 12.52 12.74 -6.99
CA LEU A 74 13.79 13.37 -7.31
C LEU A 74 13.69 14.25 -8.55
N ARG A 75 13.06 13.78 -9.64
CA ARG A 75 12.81 14.61 -10.83
C ARG A 75 12.00 15.85 -10.48
N ALA A 76 10.94 15.71 -9.69
CA ALA A 76 10.11 16.84 -9.26
C ALA A 76 10.92 17.86 -8.44
N VAL A 77 11.74 17.42 -7.50
CA VAL A 77 12.60 18.28 -6.68
C VAL A 77 13.65 18.99 -7.55
N VAL A 78 14.34 18.26 -8.42
CA VAL A 78 15.34 18.84 -9.34
C VAL A 78 14.70 19.87 -10.26
N ALA A 79 13.53 19.58 -10.83
CA ALA A 79 12.79 20.53 -11.65
C ALA A 79 12.39 21.77 -10.84
N ALA A 80 11.82 21.60 -9.65
CA ALA A 80 11.36 22.71 -8.82
C ALA A 80 12.49 23.67 -8.41
N VAL A 81 13.70 23.16 -8.21
CA VAL A 81 14.85 23.97 -7.78
C VAL A 81 15.62 24.56 -8.95
N LEU A 82 15.94 23.76 -9.98
CA LEU A 82 16.83 24.20 -11.06
C LEU A 82 16.10 24.86 -12.23
N ARG A 83 14.87 24.43 -12.54
CA ARG A 83 14.13 25.00 -13.68
C ARG A 83 13.95 26.52 -13.53
N PRO A 84 13.53 27.09 -12.38
CA PRO A 84 13.39 28.54 -12.23
C PRO A 84 14.70 29.34 -12.42
N ILE A 85 15.86 28.68 -12.30
CA ILE A 85 17.17 29.30 -12.43
C ILE A 85 17.65 29.26 -13.89
N TYR A 86 17.52 28.11 -14.54
CA TYR A 86 18.09 27.86 -15.87
C TYR A 86 17.12 28.11 -17.03
N GLU A 87 15.84 27.82 -16.86
CA GLU A 87 14.82 27.97 -17.92
C GLU A 87 14.66 29.41 -18.42
N PRO A 88 14.71 30.47 -17.58
CA PRO A 88 14.60 31.85 -18.07
C PRO A 88 15.70 32.26 -19.06
N VAL A 89 16.88 31.62 -18.99
CA VAL A 89 18.04 31.93 -19.83
C VAL A 89 18.18 30.94 -20.99
N HIS A 90 17.85 29.67 -20.77
CA HIS A 90 18.15 28.57 -21.69
C HIS A 90 16.91 27.92 -22.33
N GLY A 91 15.70 28.31 -21.93
CA GLY A 91 14.45 27.74 -22.43
C GLY A 91 14.37 26.23 -22.21
N ASP A 92 13.89 25.51 -23.22
CA ASP A 92 13.71 24.04 -23.18
C ASP A 92 15.02 23.25 -22.98
N GLU A 93 16.17 23.87 -23.27
CA GLU A 93 17.51 23.29 -23.12
C GLU A 93 18.09 23.48 -21.70
N TRP A 94 17.29 23.92 -20.73
CA TRP A 94 17.75 24.22 -19.37
C TRP A 94 18.43 23.02 -18.68
N VAL A 95 18.01 21.79 -18.98
CA VAL A 95 18.62 20.57 -18.42
C VAL A 95 20.06 20.39 -18.95
N VAL A 96 20.27 20.68 -20.25
CA VAL A 96 21.60 20.62 -20.88
C VAL A 96 22.50 21.70 -20.27
N ALA A 97 21.96 22.91 -20.10
CA ALA A 97 22.68 24.01 -19.49
C ALA A 97 23.05 23.72 -18.02
N ALA A 98 22.11 23.17 -17.24
CA ALA A 98 22.35 22.79 -15.85
C ALA A 98 23.42 21.70 -15.73
N ALA A 99 23.42 20.68 -16.59
CA ALA A 99 24.43 19.63 -16.56
C ALA A 99 25.86 20.12 -16.87
N GLY A 100 25.98 21.19 -17.67
CA GLY A 100 27.27 21.79 -18.01
C GLY A 100 28.23 20.82 -18.73
N PRO A 101 29.53 21.17 -18.82
CA PRO A 101 30.51 20.37 -19.56
C PRO A 101 30.72 18.96 -18.98
N ALA A 102 30.68 18.84 -17.65
CA ALA A 102 30.83 17.56 -16.96
C ALA A 102 29.67 16.60 -17.27
N GLY A 103 28.48 17.14 -17.54
CA GLY A 103 27.29 16.36 -17.82
C GLY A 103 26.90 16.18 -19.28
N GLN A 104 27.65 16.80 -20.20
CA GLN A 104 27.30 16.87 -21.61
C GLN A 104 27.07 15.50 -22.23
N GLU A 105 27.95 14.52 -21.99
CA GLU A 105 27.85 13.20 -22.61
C GLU A 105 26.55 12.47 -22.23
N TRP A 106 26.21 12.45 -20.95
CA TRP A 106 25.06 11.70 -20.48
C TRP A 106 23.73 12.41 -20.75
N VAL A 107 23.70 13.75 -20.79
CA VAL A 107 22.52 14.49 -21.25
C VAL A 107 22.28 14.25 -22.74
N GLN A 108 23.32 14.32 -23.58
CA GLN A 108 23.18 14.08 -25.01
C GLN A 108 22.67 12.66 -25.31
N ARG A 109 23.11 11.66 -24.51
CA ARG A 109 22.51 10.32 -24.56
C ARG A 109 21.03 10.34 -24.21
N ALA A 110 20.61 11.07 -23.17
CA ALA A 110 19.20 11.18 -22.79
C ALA A 110 18.35 11.85 -23.88
N VAL A 111 18.85 12.95 -24.47
CA VAL A 111 18.24 13.63 -25.63
C VAL A 111 18.09 12.66 -26.81
N ALA A 112 19.14 11.91 -27.14
CA ALA A 112 19.09 10.94 -28.22
C ALA A 112 18.06 9.83 -27.97
N VAL A 113 17.97 9.31 -26.73
CA VAL A 113 16.96 8.31 -26.36
C VAL A 113 15.55 8.89 -26.48
N ARG A 114 15.32 10.12 -26.00
CA ARG A 114 14.04 10.82 -26.16
C ARG A 114 13.63 10.93 -27.62
N GLU A 115 14.53 11.39 -28.49
CA GLU A 115 14.26 11.54 -29.93
C GLU A 115 14.04 10.20 -30.64
N VAL A 116 14.72 9.14 -30.22
CA VAL A 116 14.44 7.78 -30.71
C VAL A 116 13.06 7.33 -30.25
N SER A 117 12.67 7.61 -29.02
CA SER A 117 11.35 7.22 -28.48
C SER A 117 10.20 7.94 -29.19
N ARG A 118 10.35 9.24 -29.46
CA ARG A 118 9.38 10.02 -30.27
C ARG A 118 9.25 9.45 -31.68
N ARG A 119 10.37 9.17 -32.36
CA ARG A 119 10.37 8.65 -33.73
C ARG A 119 9.81 7.23 -33.85
N LYS A 120 10.07 6.37 -32.87
CA LYS A 120 9.59 4.97 -32.87
C LYS A 120 8.12 4.84 -32.44
N GLY A 121 7.46 5.93 -32.06
CA GLY A 121 6.08 5.91 -31.61
C GLY A 121 5.87 5.13 -30.31
N TYR A 122 6.89 5.05 -29.45
CA TYR A 122 6.65 4.55 -28.09
C TYR A 122 5.65 5.49 -27.42
N VAL A 123 4.68 4.92 -26.71
CA VAL A 123 3.70 5.69 -25.95
C VAL A 123 4.45 6.40 -24.83
N LEU A 124 4.82 7.66 -25.08
CA LEU A 124 5.30 8.59 -24.08
C LEU A 124 4.08 9.37 -23.61
N ASP A 125 3.91 9.50 -22.30
CA ASP A 125 3.00 10.51 -21.76
C ASP A 125 3.48 11.89 -22.26
N PRO A 126 2.61 12.73 -22.85
CA PRO A 126 3.00 14.08 -23.25
C PRO A 126 3.66 14.90 -22.14
N ALA A 127 3.31 14.66 -20.87
CA ALA A 127 3.95 15.29 -19.72
C ALA A 127 5.43 14.86 -19.54
N ASP A 128 5.79 13.68 -20.04
CA ASP A 128 7.13 13.10 -19.98
C ASP A 128 7.98 13.40 -21.22
N ASP A 129 7.49 14.18 -22.19
CA ASP A 129 8.26 14.58 -23.38
C ASP A 129 9.28 15.70 -23.07
N ASN A 130 10.11 15.51 -22.05
CA ASN A 130 11.15 16.43 -21.61
C ASN A 130 12.44 15.66 -21.26
N VAL A 131 13.61 16.31 -21.33
CA VAL A 131 14.92 15.65 -21.12
C VAL A 131 15.08 15.07 -19.70
N LEU A 132 14.50 15.73 -18.69
CA LEU A 132 14.61 15.33 -17.30
C LEU A 132 13.96 13.95 -17.03
N SER A 133 12.85 13.63 -17.71
CA SER A 133 12.20 12.31 -17.63
C SER A 133 13.10 11.16 -18.11
N PHE A 134 14.12 11.44 -18.94
CA PHE A 134 15.07 10.44 -19.45
C PHE A 134 16.35 10.33 -18.61
N LEU A 135 16.50 11.13 -17.56
CA LEU A 135 17.62 11.01 -16.62
C LEU A 135 17.34 9.88 -15.61
N ARG A 136 18.38 9.08 -15.35
CA ARG A 136 18.44 8.02 -14.34
C ARG A 136 18.93 8.57 -13.01
N LEU A 137 18.69 7.80 -11.94
CA LEU A 137 19.09 8.16 -10.56
C LEU A 137 20.51 8.75 -10.42
N PRO A 138 21.59 8.19 -11.01
CA PRO A 138 22.92 8.77 -10.87
C PRO A 138 23.06 10.16 -11.50
N GLN A 139 22.34 10.42 -12.59
CA GLN A 139 22.36 11.70 -13.29
C GLN A 139 21.55 12.77 -12.54
N LEU A 140 20.43 12.37 -11.94
CA LEU A 140 19.66 13.24 -11.04
C LEU A 140 20.47 13.61 -9.80
N ARG A 141 21.18 12.64 -9.20
CA ARG A 141 22.12 12.88 -8.11
C ARG A 141 23.20 13.87 -8.52
N GLU A 142 23.84 13.67 -9.67
CA GLU A 142 24.90 14.56 -10.15
C GLU A 142 24.41 16.02 -10.27
N LEU A 143 23.21 16.24 -10.83
CA LEU A 143 22.60 17.57 -10.88
C LEU A 143 22.39 18.17 -9.49
N MET A 144 21.95 17.39 -8.50
CA MET A 144 21.77 17.89 -7.13
C MET A 144 23.11 18.25 -6.47
N VAL A 145 24.12 17.39 -6.64
CA VAL A 145 25.44 17.52 -6.02
C VAL A 145 26.21 18.69 -6.62
N GLN A 146 26.18 18.84 -7.96
CA GLN A 146 26.83 19.93 -8.68
C GLN A 146 26.23 21.29 -8.32
N HIS A 147 24.91 21.34 -8.11
CA HIS A 147 24.17 22.56 -7.81
C HIS A 147 23.75 22.65 -6.34
N TRP A 148 24.50 22.00 -5.43
CA TRP A 148 24.14 21.94 -4.01
C TRP A 148 23.76 23.29 -3.38
N PRO A 149 24.42 24.42 -3.68
CA PRO A 149 24.00 25.72 -3.14
C PRO A 149 22.54 26.12 -3.44
N CYS A 150 21.93 25.58 -4.51
CA CYS A 150 20.53 25.80 -4.83
C CYS A 150 19.58 24.92 -3.99
N PHE A 151 20.07 23.78 -3.53
CA PHE A 151 19.32 22.79 -2.76
C PHE A 151 19.47 22.97 -1.24
N GLU A 152 20.59 23.52 -0.77
CA GLU A 152 20.91 23.80 0.64
C GLU A 152 19.75 24.45 1.44
N PRO A 153 18.95 25.39 0.90
CA PRO A 153 17.82 25.96 1.66
C PRO A 153 16.69 24.97 1.99
N TYR A 154 16.64 23.82 1.32
CA TYR A 154 15.55 22.85 1.42
C TYR A 154 15.96 21.55 2.13
N PHE A 155 17.26 21.35 2.36
CA PHE A 155 17.81 20.11 2.92
C PHE A 155 18.84 20.41 4.00
N ASP A 156 18.72 19.73 5.14
CA ASP A 156 19.57 19.98 6.30
C ASP A 156 21.06 19.63 6.03
N GLU A 157 21.33 18.39 5.62
CA GLU A 157 22.70 17.88 5.46
C GLU A 157 22.95 17.23 4.10
N ARG A 158 23.90 17.79 3.34
CA ARG A 158 24.37 17.25 2.05
C ARG A 158 24.81 15.81 2.14
N ARG A 159 25.59 15.50 3.18
CA ARG A 159 26.26 14.22 3.33
C ARG A 159 25.25 13.09 3.50
N ASP A 160 24.23 13.32 4.31
CA ASP A 160 23.17 12.36 4.56
C ASP A 160 22.37 12.05 3.31
N LEU A 161 22.05 13.08 2.51
CA LEU A 161 21.35 12.89 1.24
C LEU A 161 22.20 12.09 0.24
N GLU A 162 23.48 12.41 0.11
CA GLU A 162 24.40 11.65 -0.75
C GLU A 162 24.48 10.17 -0.33
N LEU A 163 24.60 9.90 0.98
CA LEU A 163 24.63 8.53 1.52
C LEU A 163 23.34 7.77 1.24
N ALA A 164 22.18 8.42 1.42
CA ALA A 164 20.88 7.82 1.13
C ALA A 164 20.71 7.51 -0.37
N LEU A 165 21.18 8.39 -1.26
CA LEU A 165 21.18 8.16 -2.70
C LEU A 165 22.12 7.01 -3.11
N ASP A 166 23.30 6.91 -2.50
CA ASP A 166 24.24 5.80 -2.72
C ASP A 166 23.63 4.46 -2.28
N GLU A 167 22.97 4.42 -1.11
CA GLU A 167 22.25 3.22 -0.62
C GLU A 167 21.12 2.81 -1.57
N LEU A 168 20.37 3.78 -2.12
CA LEU A 168 19.32 3.51 -3.09
C LEU A 168 19.88 2.97 -4.41
N GLU A 169 21.01 3.49 -4.89
CA GLU A 169 21.64 3.01 -6.11
C GLU A 169 22.11 1.55 -5.96
N VAL A 170 22.72 1.20 -4.83
CA VAL A 170 23.08 -0.19 -4.51
C VAL A 170 21.82 -1.07 -4.51
N THR A 171 20.76 -0.61 -3.84
CA THR A 171 19.46 -1.28 -3.79
C THR A 171 18.89 -1.52 -5.19
N ARG A 172 18.86 -0.51 -6.05
CA ARG A 172 18.39 -0.59 -7.44
C ARG A 172 19.21 -1.60 -8.26
N ASN A 173 20.53 -1.63 -8.06
CA ASN A 173 21.41 -2.60 -8.70
C ASN A 173 21.12 -4.03 -8.23
N VAL A 174 20.86 -4.23 -6.94
CA VAL A 174 20.44 -5.52 -6.40
C VAL A 174 19.09 -5.93 -6.99
N VAL A 175 18.09 -5.04 -7.00
CA VAL A 175 16.75 -5.34 -7.53
C VAL A 175 16.79 -5.69 -9.02
N SER A 176 17.54 -4.94 -9.83
CA SER A 176 17.64 -5.16 -11.28
C SER A 176 18.41 -6.41 -11.69
N ARG A 177 19.38 -6.87 -10.88
CA ARG A 177 20.19 -8.06 -11.19
C ARG A 177 19.58 -9.36 -10.67
N ASN A 178 18.70 -9.30 -9.68
CA ASN A 178 18.10 -10.49 -9.10
C ASN A 178 16.90 -10.99 -9.91
N ARG A 179 16.93 -12.26 -10.29
CA ARG A 179 15.78 -12.94 -10.93
C ARG A 179 14.58 -13.09 -9.99
N ALA A 180 14.83 -13.21 -8.68
CA ALA A 180 13.80 -13.28 -7.65
C ALA A 180 14.27 -12.52 -6.40
N LEU A 181 13.38 -11.71 -5.83
CA LEU A 181 13.68 -10.95 -4.61
C LEU A 181 13.33 -11.77 -3.37
N SER A 182 14.26 -11.82 -2.41
CA SER A 182 13.98 -12.31 -1.07
C SER A 182 13.20 -11.25 -0.27
N GLY A 183 12.52 -11.66 0.80
CA GLY A 183 11.83 -10.71 1.70
C GLY A 183 12.80 -9.68 2.27
N ALA A 184 13.98 -10.11 2.72
CA ALA A 184 14.99 -9.21 3.30
C ALA A 184 15.48 -8.12 2.31
N VAL A 185 15.65 -8.47 1.04
CA VAL A 185 16.04 -7.50 -0.01
C VAL A 185 14.92 -6.50 -0.27
N LEU A 186 13.67 -6.97 -0.32
CA LEU A 186 12.52 -6.09 -0.45
C LEU A 186 12.42 -5.14 0.75
N ASP A 187 12.49 -5.66 1.99
CA ASP A 187 12.40 -4.84 3.19
C ASP A 187 13.52 -3.77 3.24
N GLN A 188 14.72 -4.11 2.77
CA GLN A 188 15.81 -3.15 2.63
C GLN A 188 15.48 -2.06 1.59
N ALA A 189 14.95 -2.46 0.44
CA ALA A 189 14.57 -1.53 -0.61
C ALA A 189 13.49 -0.55 -0.17
N GLU A 190 12.49 -1.03 0.57
CA GLU A 190 11.41 -0.22 1.12
C GLU A 190 11.95 0.78 2.15
N ARG A 191 12.81 0.34 3.07
CA ARG A 191 13.41 1.24 4.07
C ARG A 191 14.28 2.32 3.44
N ALA A 192 15.14 1.97 2.48
CA ALA A 192 15.99 2.94 1.80
C ALA A 192 15.15 3.96 1.01
N SER A 193 14.10 3.49 0.32
CA SER A 193 13.20 4.36 -0.46
C SER A 193 12.36 5.27 0.44
N ALA A 194 11.80 4.75 1.53
CA ALA A 194 11.01 5.51 2.48
C ALA A 194 11.82 6.62 3.16
N ARG A 195 13.04 6.31 3.61
CA ARG A 195 13.97 7.29 4.20
C ARG A 195 14.24 8.43 3.22
N LEU A 196 14.55 8.11 1.96
CA LEU A 196 14.85 9.14 0.96
C LEU A 196 13.61 9.96 0.59
N LEU A 197 12.43 9.35 0.50
CA LEU A 197 11.18 10.09 0.30
C LEU A 197 10.87 11.06 1.44
N GLU A 198 11.12 10.65 2.68
CA GLU A 198 11.00 11.51 3.87
C GLU A 198 11.95 12.71 3.77
N MET A 199 13.24 12.47 3.48
CA MET A 199 14.23 13.53 3.26
C MET A 199 13.84 14.48 2.13
N LEU A 200 13.24 13.97 1.07
CA LEU A 200 12.73 14.76 -0.07
C LEU A 200 11.40 15.48 0.23
N GLY A 201 10.93 15.49 1.48
CA GLY A 201 9.69 16.17 1.89
C GLY A 201 8.43 15.56 1.30
N ALA A 202 8.46 14.29 0.88
CA ALA A 202 7.26 13.57 0.45
C ALA A 202 6.44 13.04 1.65
N GLY A 203 7.04 13.00 2.84
CA GLY A 203 6.37 12.72 4.11
C GLY A 203 5.57 13.94 4.57
N GLY A 204 4.34 14.09 4.09
CA GLY A 204 3.37 14.87 4.86
C GLY A 204 3.15 14.13 6.18
N ASP A 205 3.40 14.77 7.32
CA ASP A 205 3.16 14.19 8.64
C ASP A 205 1.65 14.13 8.88
N VAL A 206 1.00 13.16 8.25
CA VAL A 206 -0.42 12.88 8.42
C VAL A 206 -0.57 12.19 9.78
N PRO A 207 -1.27 12.75 10.78
CA PRO A 207 -1.38 12.15 12.11
C PRO A 207 -1.92 10.71 12.09
N SER A 208 -2.72 10.36 11.07
CA SER A 208 -3.23 9.02 10.84
C SER A 208 -2.17 8.01 10.39
N ALA A 209 -1.10 8.44 9.71
CA ALA A 209 0.03 7.58 9.31
C ALA A 209 0.74 6.96 10.53
N ARG A 210 0.68 7.63 11.70
CA ARG A 210 1.20 7.11 12.97
C ARG A 210 0.31 6.03 13.61
N ARG A 211 -0.97 5.94 13.21
CA ARG A 211 -1.95 4.95 13.71
C ARG A 211 -2.14 3.79 12.73
N LEU A 212 -2.07 4.11 11.44
CA LEU A 212 -2.04 3.17 10.33
C LEU A 212 -0.76 3.46 9.53
N PRO A 213 0.34 2.71 9.77
CA PRO A 213 1.44 2.67 8.82
C PRO A 213 0.88 2.12 7.50
N VAL A 214 0.40 3.02 6.64
CA VAL A 214 0.01 2.66 5.29
C VAL A 214 1.27 2.75 4.47
N ASP A 215 1.53 1.66 3.78
CA ASP A 215 2.64 1.58 2.88
C ASP A 215 2.42 2.53 1.68
N ALA A 216 3.47 3.20 1.21
CA ALA A 216 3.34 4.17 0.12
C ALA A 216 2.77 3.55 -1.17
N VAL A 217 2.97 2.25 -1.38
CA VAL A 217 2.37 1.51 -2.50
C VAL A 217 0.88 1.28 -2.26
N GLU A 218 0.48 0.92 -1.05
CA GLU A 218 -0.93 0.83 -0.65
C GLU A 218 -1.65 2.18 -0.76
N ASP A 219 -1.03 3.29 -0.37
CA ASP A 219 -1.59 4.64 -0.57
C ASP A 219 -1.83 4.96 -2.06
N LEU A 220 -0.93 4.56 -2.96
CA LEU A 220 -1.09 4.75 -4.41
C LEU A 220 -2.25 3.95 -5.01
N VAL A 221 -2.57 2.79 -4.45
CA VAL A 221 -3.62 1.89 -4.97
C VAL A 221 -4.92 2.04 -4.19
N GLY A 222 -4.88 2.61 -2.97
CA GLY A 222 -6.00 2.78 -2.06
C GLY A 222 -7.16 3.53 -2.71
N ASP A 223 -6.86 4.51 -3.55
CA ASP A 223 -7.85 5.31 -4.31
C ASP A 223 -8.74 4.44 -5.24
N ARG A 224 -8.31 3.22 -5.60
CA ARG A 224 -9.13 2.27 -6.37
C ARG A 224 -10.30 1.72 -5.56
N TYR A 225 -10.18 1.68 -4.23
CA TYR A 225 -11.13 1.06 -3.32
C TYR A 225 -11.87 2.11 -2.47
N ALA A 226 -12.16 3.26 -3.07
CA ALA A 226 -12.70 4.44 -2.41
C ALA A 226 -11.78 4.90 -1.25
N ASP A 227 -12.17 4.60 -0.01
CA ASP A 227 -11.44 4.97 1.21
C ASP A 227 -10.85 3.75 1.94
N VAL A 228 -10.97 2.53 1.37
CA VAL A 228 -10.51 1.30 2.03
C VAL A 228 -8.98 1.20 1.94
N VAL A 229 -8.32 1.25 3.10
CA VAL A 229 -6.86 1.09 3.20
C VAL A 229 -6.44 -0.32 3.61
N ALA A 230 -7.32 -1.09 4.28
CA ALA A 230 -7.05 -2.50 4.56
C ALA A 230 -8.33 -3.31 4.71
N VAL A 231 -8.24 -4.60 4.36
CA VAL A 231 -9.27 -5.59 4.62
C VAL A 231 -8.65 -6.76 5.37
N HIS A 232 -9.16 -7.04 6.56
CA HIS A 232 -8.77 -8.20 7.35
C HIS A 232 -9.87 -9.24 7.32
N PRO A 233 -9.55 -10.54 7.19
CA PRO A 233 -10.57 -11.59 7.15
C PRO A 233 -11.31 -11.75 8.47
N ASP A 234 -10.69 -11.34 9.59
CA ASP A 234 -11.25 -11.45 10.93
C ASP A 234 -10.63 -10.40 11.87
N ARG A 235 -11.25 -10.22 13.05
CA ARG A 235 -10.79 -9.23 14.03
C ARG A 235 -9.46 -9.61 14.67
N VAL A 236 -9.13 -10.90 14.75
CA VAL A 236 -7.87 -11.36 15.35
C VAL A 236 -6.70 -10.90 14.49
N ARG A 237 -6.81 -11.00 13.17
CA ARG A 237 -5.77 -10.52 12.23
C ARG A 237 -5.64 -9.01 12.24
N LEU A 238 -6.76 -8.28 12.28
CA LEU A 238 -6.73 -6.82 12.49
C LEU A 238 -5.91 -6.50 13.75
N MET A 239 -6.23 -7.11 14.90
CA MET A 239 -5.56 -6.81 16.18
C MET A 239 -4.10 -7.22 16.26
N ARG A 240 -3.64 -8.14 15.40
CA ARG A 240 -2.20 -8.46 15.28
C ARG A 240 -1.43 -7.36 14.55
N GLN A 241 -2.04 -6.72 13.57
CA GLN A 241 -1.40 -5.70 12.75
C GLN A 241 -1.62 -4.28 13.29
N PHE A 242 -2.83 -4.02 13.81
CA PHE A 242 -3.25 -2.74 14.37
C PHE A 242 -3.85 -2.97 15.77
N PRO A 243 -3.01 -3.09 16.81
CA PRO A 243 -3.48 -3.16 18.19
C PRO A 243 -4.45 -2.01 18.53
N ALA A 244 -5.44 -2.28 19.40
CA ALA A 244 -6.42 -1.26 19.81
C ALA A 244 -5.78 0.01 20.40
N GLU A 245 -4.58 -0.07 20.97
CA GLU A 245 -3.82 1.10 21.44
C GLU A 245 -3.41 2.02 20.29
N ASP A 246 -2.97 1.46 19.18
CA ASP A 246 -2.49 2.24 18.03
C ASP A 246 -3.68 2.91 17.33
N ILE A 247 -4.84 2.24 17.32
CA ILE A 247 -6.08 2.76 16.76
C ILE A 247 -6.68 3.88 17.64
N PHE A 248 -6.81 3.66 18.96
CA PHE A 248 -7.58 4.54 19.83
C PHE A 248 -6.75 5.44 20.76
N GLY A 249 -5.50 5.06 21.08
CA GLY A 249 -4.74 5.62 22.20
C GLY A 249 -4.35 7.09 22.08
N ARG A 250 -4.44 7.66 20.88
CA ARG A 250 -4.17 9.08 20.61
C ARG A 250 -5.37 9.81 20.00
N ALA A 251 -6.57 9.26 20.09
CA ALA A 251 -7.77 9.85 19.52
C ALA A 251 -8.09 11.20 20.18
N ARG A 252 -8.40 12.24 19.39
CA ARG A 252 -9.03 13.48 19.85
C ARG A 252 -10.56 13.33 19.88
N ARG A 253 -11.11 12.52 18.98
CA ARG A 253 -12.52 12.17 18.93
C ARG A 253 -12.71 10.70 18.62
N LEU A 254 -13.67 10.07 19.27
CA LEU A 254 -14.07 8.68 19.01
C LEU A 254 -15.59 8.56 18.99
N ASP A 255 -16.13 8.28 17.81
CA ASP A 255 -17.54 7.99 17.61
C ASP A 255 -17.69 6.50 17.28
N ALA A 256 -18.42 5.75 18.10
CA ALA A 256 -18.52 4.30 17.96
C ALA A 256 -19.96 3.81 18.03
N ILE A 257 -20.37 3.01 17.04
CA ILE A 257 -21.70 2.40 16.94
C ILE A 257 -21.57 0.87 16.82
N GLY A 258 -22.47 0.15 17.48
CA GLY A 258 -22.60 -1.29 17.33
C GLY A 258 -23.32 -1.97 18.49
N ILE A 259 -23.36 -3.30 18.47
CA ILE A 259 -24.10 -4.10 19.44
C ILE A 259 -23.52 -3.92 20.84
N GLY A 260 -22.24 -4.23 21.01
CA GLY A 260 -21.58 -4.18 22.32
C GLY A 260 -20.26 -3.41 22.33
N LEU A 261 -19.85 -2.82 21.19
CA LEU A 261 -18.58 -2.10 21.04
C LEU A 261 -17.34 -2.88 21.55
N ASN A 262 -17.35 -4.20 21.36
CA ASN A 262 -16.38 -5.13 21.96
C ASN A 262 -14.92 -4.83 21.58
N LEU A 263 -14.66 -4.25 20.41
CA LEU A 263 -13.28 -3.93 20.02
C LEU A 263 -12.67 -2.90 20.98
N LEU A 264 -13.43 -1.88 21.36
CA LEU A 264 -13.00 -0.88 22.34
C LEU A 264 -13.08 -1.44 23.77
N VAL A 265 -14.26 -1.91 24.18
CA VAL A 265 -14.55 -2.22 25.60
C VAL A 265 -13.71 -3.37 26.14
N GLN A 266 -13.37 -4.35 25.30
CA GLN A 266 -12.61 -5.53 25.75
C GLN A 266 -11.09 -5.35 25.63
N ASN A 267 -10.62 -4.49 24.72
CA ASN A 267 -9.18 -4.36 24.44
C ASN A 267 -8.56 -3.07 24.99
N PHE A 268 -9.37 -2.14 25.50
CA PHE A 268 -8.90 -0.87 26.03
C PHE A 268 -9.29 -0.73 27.50
N SER A 269 -8.30 -0.79 28.40
CA SER A 269 -8.57 -0.79 29.85
C SER A 269 -9.26 0.50 30.32
N GLY A 270 -10.08 0.41 31.37
CA GLY A 270 -10.72 1.59 31.97
C GLY A 270 -9.73 2.69 32.40
N ARG A 271 -8.52 2.33 32.88
CA ARG A 271 -7.47 3.33 33.19
C ARG A 271 -6.98 4.07 31.95
N ARG A 272 -6.94 3.41 30.79
CA ARG A 272 -6.57 4.02 29.51
C ARG A 272 -7.69 4.92 28.99
N LEU A 273 -8.94 4.49 29.07
CA LEU A 273 -10.10 5.33 28.71
C LEU A 273 -10.14 6.63 29.52
N VAL A 274 -9.88 6.55 30.84
CA VAL A 274 -9.78 7.75 31.69
C VAL A 274 -8.65 8.67 31.22
N ARG A 275 -7.45 8.13 30.96
CA ARG A 275 -6.32 8.93 30.45
C ARG A 275 -6.62 9.58 29.09
N LEU A 276 -7.32 8.87 28.21
CA LEU A 276 -7.73 9.40 26.91
C LEU A 276 -8.67 10.60 27.06
N ALA A 277 -9.64 10.51 27.98
CA ALA A 277 -10.50 11.64 28.33
C ALA A 277 -9.69 12.81 28.95
N GLU A 278 -8.74 12.51 29.83
CA GLU A 278 -7.87 13.52 30.47
C GLU A 278 -6.97 14.24 29.46
N SER A 279 -6.59 13.60 28.35
CA SER A 279 -5.91 14.25 27.23
C SER A 279 -6.84 15.08 26.33
N GLY A 280 -8.11 15.23 26.69
CA GLY A 280 -9.10 16.05 25.98
C GLY A 280 -9.91 15.32 24.90
N CYS A 281 -9.86 13.98 24.86
CA CYS A 281 -10.65 13.21 23.90
C CYS A 281 -12.16 13.30 24.18
N ARG A 282 -12.96 13.46 23.12
CA ARG A 282 -14.43 13.40 23.16
C ARG A 282 -14.91 12.07 22.59
N VAL A 283 -15.76 11.37 23.34
CA VAL A 283 -16.18 10.01 23.01
C VAL A 283 -17.71 9.92 23.00
N ARG A 284 -18.29 9.47 21.88
CA ARG A 284 -19.71 9.16 21.73
C ARG A 284 -19.87 7.67 21.46
N LEU A 285 -20.53 6.97 22.37
CA LEU A 285 -20.73 5.52 22.30
C LEU A 285 -22.20 5.19 22.13
N LEU A 286 -22.52 4.53 21.03
CA LEU A 286 -23.87 4.13 20.66
C LEU A 286 -23.99 2.60 20.68
N PHE A 287 -24.65 2.09 21.73
CA PHE A 287 -24.87 0.66 21.96
C PHE A 287 -26.24 0.22 21.46
N LEU A 288 -26.36 -1.03 21.01
CA LEU A 288 -27.70 -1.58 20.78
C LEU A 288 -28.42 -1.73 22.11
N ASN A 289 -29.66 -1.26 22.21
CA ASN A 289 -30.44 -1.38 23.44
C ASN A 289 -30.60 -2.86 23.84
N PRO A 290 -30.10 -3.28 25.03
CA PRO A 290 -30.19 -4.67 25.50
C PRO A 290 -31.62 -5.22 25.57
N ALA A 291 -32.61 -4.34 25.75
CA ALA A 291 -34.02 -4.71 25.87
C ALA A 291 -34.74 -4.80 24.50
N SER A 292 -34.11 -4.34 23.42
CA SER A 292 -34.72 -4.26 22.09
C SER A 292 -35.08 -5.63 21.51
N SER A 293 -36.04 -5.63 20.58
CA SER A 293 -36.36 -6.82 19.78
C SER A 293 -35.22 -7.19 18.81
N ALA A 294 -34.39 -6.22 18.43
CA ALA A 294 -33.23 -6.41 17.56
C ALA A 294 -32.17 -7.33 18.20
N VAL A 295 -31.84 -7.14 19.50
CA VAL A 295 -30.93 -8.05 20.24
C VAL A 295 -31.48 -9.47 20.23
N LYS A 296 -32.77 -9.65 20.54
CA LYS A 296 -33.42 -10.97 20.59
C LYS A 296 -33.45 -11.66 19.22
N ARG A 297 -33.59 -10.89 18.14
CA ARG A 297 -33.48 -11.41 16.77
C ARG A 297 -32.05 -11.89 16.50
N ARG A 298 -31.06 -11.08 16.85
CA ARG A 298 -29.66 -11.40 16.63
C ARG A 298 -29.18 -12.62 17.42
N GLU A 299 -29.65 -12.79 18.66
CA GLU A 299 -29.39 -14.01 19.45
C GLU A 299 -29.86 -15.27 18.72
N ARG A 300 -31.07 -15.23 18.13
CA ARG A 300 -31.62 -16.36 17.37
C ARG A 300 -30.83 -16.66 16.11
N GLU A 301 -30.41 -15.63 15.38
CA GLU A 301 -29.57 -15.79 14.18
C GLU A 301 -28.23 -16.47 14.49
N LEU A 302 -27.63 -16.12 15.62
CA LEU A 302 -26.34 -16.66 16.07
C LEU A 302 -26.45 -17.98 16.85
N GLY A 303 -27.66 -18.53 17.03
CA GLY A 303 -27.89 -19.73 17.84
C GLY A 303 -27.49 -19.56 19.31
N MET A 304 -27.51 -18.33 19.83
CA MET A 304 -27.14 -18.02 21.21
C MET A 304 -28.28 -18.35 22.19
N LYS A 305 -27.94 -18.57 23.47
CA LYS A 305 -28.96 -18.72 24.50
C LYS A 305 -29.71 -17.39 24.66
N ARG A 306 -31.02 -17.47 24.93
CA ARG A 306 -31.87 -16.30 25.15
C ARG A 306 -31.27 -15.40 26.25
N GLY A 307 -31.12 -14.11 25.95
CA GLY A 307 -30.59 -13.10 26.86
C GLY A 307 -29.07 -13.17 27.09
N GLU A 308 -28.34 -14.02 26.38
CA GLU A 308 -26.87 -14.07 26.45
C GLU A 308 -26.23 -12.82 25.84
N LEU A 309 -26.67 -12.40 24.65
CA LEU A 309 -26.16 -11.19 24.00
C LEU A 309 -26.63 -9.95 24.75
N SER A 310 -27.89 -9.92 25.18
CA SER A 310 -28.45 -8.83 25.99
C SER A 310 -27.62 -8.54 27.24
N ARG A 311 -27.32 -9.58 28.04
CA ARG A 311 -26.45 -9.45 29.22
C ARG A 311 -25.04 -9.00 28.88
N SER A 312 -24.47 -9.49 27.77
CA SER A 312 -23.14 -9.09 27.32
C SER A 312 -23.08 -7.59 27.00
N VAL A 313 -24.09 -7.06 26.29
CA VAL A 313 -24.18 -5.63 26.00
C VAL A 313 -24.38 -4.81 27.27
N GLU A 314 -25.26 -5.26 28.17
CA GLU A 314 -25.49 -4.60 29.47
C GLU A 314 -24.20 -4.49 30.30
N MET A 315 -23.40 -5.56 30.36
CA MET A 315 -22.10 -5.56 31.04
C MET A 315 -21.11 -4.56 30.43
N ASN A 316 -21.11 -4.39 29.12
CA ASN A 316 -20.26 -3.41 28.44
C ASN A 316 -20.73 -1.98 28.72
N ILE A 317 -22.04 -1.71 28.71
CA ILE A 317 -22.61 -0.41 29.08
C ILE A 317 -22.24 -0.08 30.53
N LEU A 318 -22.40 -1.02 31.46
CA LEU A 318 -22.02 -0.85 32.88
C LEU A 318 -20.51 -0.60 33.03
N HIS A 319 -19.66 -1.25 32.25
CA HIS A 319 -18.23 -0.96 32.22
C HIS A 319 -17.96 0.49 31.83
N MET A 320 -18.56 0.97 30.75
CA MET A 320 -18.38 2.34 30.27
C MET A 320 -18.95 3.38 31.24
N ARG A 321 -20.07 3.08 31.92
CA ARG A 321 -20.60 3.95 32.98
C ARG A 321 -19.64 4.10 34.16
N ARG A 322 -18.98 3.00 34.57
CA ARG A 322 -17.94 3.05 35.62
C ARG A 322 -16.70 3.82 35.19
N VAL A 323 -16.36 3.81 33.90
CA VAL A 323 -15.30 4.67 33.36
C VAL A 323 -15.74 6.13 33.42
N ARG A 324 -16.94 6.45 32.91
CA ARG A 324 -17.53 7.79 32.91
C ARG A 324 -17.60 8.40 34.32
N SER A 325 -17.97 7.61 35.33
CA SER A 325 -18.05 8.09 36.73
C SER A 325 -16.71 8.44 37.36
N ARG A 326 -15.59 8.09 36.72
CA ARG A 326 -14.23 8.40 37.17
C ARG A 326 -13.62 9.59 36.43
N LEU A 327 -14.32 10.14 35.43
CA LEU A 327 -13.84 11.27 34.64
C LEU A 327 -14.05 12.57 35.42
N ARG A 328 -13.13 13.52 35.22
CA ARG A 328 -13.31 14.90 35.72
C ARG A 328 -14.44 15.62 35.00
N ASP A 329 -14.55 15.41 33.69
CA ASP A 329 -15.65 15.87 32.84
C ASP A 329 -16.45 14.63 32.37
N PRO A 330 -17.60 14.32 33.00
CA PRO A 330 -18.45 13.22 32.55
C PRO A 330 -18.99 13.40 31.12
N GLY A 331 -19.09 14.65 30.64
CA GLY A 331 -19.49 14.99 29.28
C GLY A 331 -18.41 14.71 28.23
N ALA A 332 -17.21 14.28 28.64
CA ALA A 332 -16.23 13.73 27.71
C ALA A 332 -16.68 12.38 27.13
N PHE A 333 -17.52 11.62 27.86
CA PHE A 333 -18.00 10.30 27.46
C PHE A 333 -19.53 10.26 27.46
N GLU A 334 -20.11 10.34 26.28
CA GLU A 334 -21.55 10.20 26.07
C GLU A 334 -21.88 8.75 25.73
N ILE A 335 -22.88 8.19 26.41
CA ILE A 335 -23.29 6.79 26.25
C ILE A 335 -24.78 6.78 25.94
N GLN A 336 -25.12 6.32 24.75
CA GLN A 336 -26.49 6.23 24.24
C GLN A 336 -26.81 4.83 23.76
N VAL A 337 -28.11 4.56 23.59
CA VAL A 337 -28.65 3.33 23.02
C VAL A 337 -29.57 3.60 21.84
N TYR A 338 -29.55 2.71 20.84
CA TYR A 338 -30.46 2.70 19.70
C TYR A 338 -31.24 1.38 19.61
N ASP A 339 -32.40 1.40 18.95
CA ASP A 339 -33.34 0.27 18.90
C ASP A 339 -33.44 -0.41 17.51
N GLU A 340 -32.60 -0.01 16.56
CA GLU A 340 -32.63 -0.54 15.19
C GLU A 340 -31.94 -1.89 15.01
N THR A 341 -32.21 -2.54 13.87
CA THR A 341 -31.49 -3.75 13.49
C THR A 341 -30.01 -3.41 13.24
N PRO A 342 -29.07 -4.03 13.97
CA PRO A 342 -27.66 -3.74 13.82
C PRO A 342 -27.15 -4.26 12.46
N ARG A 343 -26.59 -3.37 11.63
CA ARG A 343 -26.03 -3.72 10.31
C ARG A 343 -24.51 -3.86 10.32
N PHE A 344 -23.84 -3.02 11.10
CA PHE A 344 -22.39 -3.00 11.25
C PHE A 344 -21.97 -2.51 12.64
N THR A 345 -20.70 -2.71 13.00
CA THR A 345 -20.00 -1.92 14.01
C THR A 345 -19.03 -0.99 13.31
N ALA A 346 -18.96 0.27 13.74
CA ALA A 346 -17.98 1.22 13.27
C ALA A 346 -17.34 1.93 14.46
N TYR A 347 -16.03 2.18 14.36
CA TYR A 347 -15.27 3.03 15.26
C TYR A 347 -14.61 4.11 14.43
N LEU A 348 -15.12 5.33 14.50
CA LEU A 348 -14.68 6.50 13.76
C LEU A 348 -13.75 7.31 14.69
N VAL A 349 -12.45 7.24 14.42
CA VAL A 349 -11.40 7.95 15.15
C VAL A 349 -11.07 9.24 14.40
N ASP A 350 -11.19 10.37 15.07
CA ASP A 350 -10.93 11.71 14.52
C ASP A 350 -11.68 11.98 13.21
N GLY A 351 -12.92 11.47 13.10
CA GLY A 351 -13.71 11.51 11.87
C GLY A 351 -14.25 12.89 11.45
N ASP A 352 -13.96 13.93 12.22
CA ASP A 352 -14.19 15.33 11.88
C ASP A 352 -13.03 15.95 11.08
N GLY A 353 -11.84 15.32 11.09
CA GLY A 353 -10.66 15.80 10.36
C GLY A 353 -10.43 15.08 9.03
N ALA A 354 -9.58 15.68 8.19
CA ALA A 354 -9.17 15.14 6.89
C ALA A 354 -8.40 13.80 7.00
N ASP A 355 -7.97 13.40 8.21
CA ASP A 355 -7.15 12.22 8.46
C ASP A 355 -7.86 11.20 9.39
N GLY A 356 -9.19 11.23 9.42
CA GLY A 356 -9.98 10.30 10.22
C GLY A 356 -9.73 8.83 9.83
N ILE A 357 -9.87 7.91 10.78
CA ILE A 357 -9.77 6.46 10.56
C ILE A 357 -11.06 5.80 10.98
N ALA A 358 -11.59 4.90 10.17
CA ALA A 358 -12.73 4.07 10.54
C ALA A 358 -12.34 2.60 10.58
N VAL A 359 -12.72 1.91 11.64
CA VAL A 359 -12.72 0.44 11.68
C VAL A 359 -14.15 -0.04 11.59
N VAL A 360 -14.51 -0.67 10.48
CA VAL A 360 -15.87 -1.06 10.15
C VAL A 360 -15.99 -2.56 9.95
N GLN A 361 -17.00 -3.16 10.56
CA GLN A 361 -17.26 -4.59 10.42
C GLN A 361 -18.76 -4.85 10.33
N SER A 362 -19.16 -5.52 9.25
CA SER A 362 -20.55 -5.92 9.02
C SER A 362 -20.98 -7.06 9.95
N TYR A 363 -22.26 -7.07 10.34
CA TYR A 363 -22.85 -8.20 11.05
C TYR A 363 -23.37 -9.24 10.06
N LEU A 364 -22.56 -10.26 9.79
CA LEU A 364 -22.97 -11.38 8.94
C LEU A 364 -23.99 -12.27 9.65
N ARG A 365 -24.91 -12.89 8.90
CA ARG A 365 -26.02 -13.68 9.47
C ARG A 365 -25.56 -14.78 10.41
N GLY A 366 -24.55 -15.56 10.02
CA GLY A 366 -24.11 -16.76 10.76
C GLY A 366 -22.77 -16.62 11.49
N ALA A 367 -22.10 -15.47 11.39
CA ALA A 367 -20.76 -15.29 11.97
C ALA A 367 -20.81 -14.33 13.16
N ARG A 368 -19.97 -14.61 14.17
CA ARG A 368 -19.77 -13.67 15.27
C ARG A 368 -18.92 -12.49 14.80
N GLY A 369 -18.98 -11.39 15.55
CA GLY A 369 -18.14 -10.22 15.27
C GLY A 369 -16.63 -10.47 15.36
N MET A 370 -16.16 -11.59 15.92
CA MET A 370 -14.73 -11.93 15.86
C MET A 370 -14.32 -12.51 14.50
N GLU A 371 -15.24 -13.18 13.82
CA GLU A 371 -15.02 -13.98 12.60
C GLU A 371 -15.39 -13.21 11.32
N SER A 372 -16.06 -12.08 11.46
CA SER A 372 -16.49 -11.28 10.31
C SER A 372 -15.31 -10.44 9.77
N PRO A 373 -15.21 -10.23 8.45
CA PRO A 373 -14.20 -9.36 7.86
C PRO A 373 -14.26 -7.94 8.42
N VAL A 374 -13.11 -7.28 8.51
CA VAL A 374 -13.00 -5.91 8.99
C VAL A 374 -12.39 -5.04 7.90
N LEU A 375 -13.04 -3.92 7.62
CA LEU A 375 -12.57 -2.87 6.75
C LEU A 375 -11.90 -1.78 7.61
N VAL A 376 -10.74 -1.33 7.19
CA VAL A 376 -10.11 -0.12 7.72
C VAL A 376 -10.23 0.95 6.64
N LEU A 377 -10.83 2.08 7.00
CA LEU A 377 -11.05 3.21 6.10
C LEU A 377 -10.24 4.41 6.57
N ARG A 378 -9.84 5.27 5.63
CA ARG A 378 -9.19 6.55 5.92
C ARG A 378 -10.01 7.67 5.28
N ASN A 379 -10.38 8.67 6.07
CA ASN A 379 -10.96 9.90 5.55
C ASN A 379 -9.91 10.65 4.72
N GLY A 380 -10.30 11.32 3.64
CA GLY A 380 -9.38 12.16 2.86
C GLY A 380 -8.55 11.44 1.81
N SER A 381 -9.12 10.47 1.07
CA SER A 381 -8.50 10.01 -0.18
C SER A 381 -8.26 11.21 -1.11
N LYS A 382 -7.00 11.39 -1.53
CA LYS A 382 -6.58 12.45 -2.46
C LYS A 382 -7.04 12.06 -3.85
N LEU A 383 -8.34 12.07 -4.09
CA LEU A 383 -8.89 11.92 -5.43
C LEU A 383 -8.44 13.11 -6.28
N VAL A 384 -7.28 12.96 -6.91
CA VAL A 384 -6.98 13.56 -8.21
C VAL A 384 -7.65 12.65 -9.25
N LYS A 385 -8.98 12.61 -9.24
CA LYS A 385 -9.73 12.27 -10.45
C LYS A 385 -10.24 13.58 -11.02
N SER A 386 -9.77 13.86 -12.24
CA SER A 386 -10.27 14.89 -13.13
C SER A 386 -11.80 14.86 -13.20
N ASP A 387 -12.41 16.03 -13.00
CA ASP A 387 -13.75 16.45 -13.43
C ASP A 387 -15.01 15.69 -12.97
N ASP A 388 -14.93 14.62 -12.17
CA ASP A 388 -16.14 13.98 -11.61
C ASP A 388 -16.47 14.48 -10.18
N VAL A 389 -17.64 15.08 -10.08
CA VAL A 389 -18.26 15.65 -8.90
C VAL A 389 -18.43 14.60 -7.79
N LEU A 390 -17.72 14.79 -6.67
CA LEU A 390 -18.12 14.43 -5.30
C LEU A 390 -18.89 13.11 -5.11
N GLU A 391 -18.38 11.97 -5.58
CA GLU A 391 -18.85 10.68 -5.03
C GLU A 391 -18.28 10.52 -3.61
N ALA A 392 -19.14 10.61 -2.61
CA ALA A 392 -18.78 10.44 -1.21
C ALA A 392 -18.24 9.01 -0.97
N GLY A 393 -17.03 8.89 -0.45
CA GLY A 393 -16.41 7.60 -0.15
C GLY A 393 -17.12 6.83 0.99
N LEU A 394 -16.59 5.66 1.33
CA LEU A 394 -17.15 4.82 2.39
C LEU A 394 -17.05 5.48 3.77
N PHE A 395 -16.00 6.25 4.04
CA PHE A 395 -15.82 6.87 5.35
C PHE A 395 -16.94 7.89 5.64
N PRO A 396 -17.22 8.89 4.78
CA PRO A 396 -18.36 9.79 4.94
C PRO A 396 -19.70 9.06 5.12
N THR A 397 -19.92 7.97 4.38
CA THR A 397 -21.16 7.17 4.46
C THR A 397 -21.36 6.60 5.87
N TYR A 398 -20.35 5.95 6.45
CA TYR A 398 -20.46 5.41 7.81
C TYR A 398 -20.56 6.49 8.90
N ARG A 399 -19.98 7.67 8.65
CA ARG A 399 -20.12 8.83 9.53
C ARG A 399 -21.56 9.37 9.50
N GLU A 400 -22.16 9.51 8.32
CA GLU A 400 -23.55 9.94 8.19
C GLU A 400 -24.50 8.96 8.88
N GLU A 401 -24.33 7.66 8.66
CA GLU A 401 -25.09 6.62 9.36
C GLU A 401 -24.94 6.70 10.89
N PHE A 402 -23.74 7.03 11.39
CA PHE A 402 -23.54 7.26 12.82
C PHE A 402 -24.35 8.47 13.31
N GLU A 403 -24.30 9.61 12.61
CA GLU A 403 -25.00 10.83 13.05
C GLU A 403 -26.53 10.65 13.01
N LEU A 404 -27.06 9.98 12.00
CA LEU A 404 -28.49 9.63 11.92
C LEU A 404 -28.91 8.77 13.12
N ALA A 405 -28.19 7.67 13.36
CA ALA A 405 -28.47 6.80 14.49
C ALA A 405 -28.28 7.50 15.85
N TRP A 406 -27.34 8.44 15.94
CA TRP A 406 -27.10 9.24 17.14
C TRP A 406 -28.25 10.21 17.42
N ALA A 407 -28.78 10.87 16.39
CA ALA A 407 -29.92 11.79 16.51
C ALA A 407 -31.18 11.10 17.06
N ASP A 408 -31.41 9.85 16.65
CA ASP A 408 -32.56 9.04 17.08
C ASP A 408 -32.30 8.22 18.36
N SER A 409 -31.10 8.32 18.92
CA SER A 409 -30.69 7.54 20.10
C SER A 409 -31.18 8.14 21.42
N ARG A 410 -31.05 7.35 22.49
CA ARG A 410 -31.45 7.75 23.85
C ARG A 410 -30.28 7.62 24.82
N PRO A 411 -30.07 8.61 25.72
CA PRO A 411 -29.01 8.51 26.72
C PRO A 411 -29.29 7.36 27.70
N VAL A 412 -28.21 6.70 28.13
CA VAL A 412 -28.28 5.71 29.21
C VAL A 412 -28.24 6.45 30.55
N SER A 413 -29.36 6.40 31.29
CA SER A 413 -29.50 6.94 32.65
C SER A 413 -28.60 6.23 33.64
#